data_AF-A0A7K5JD66-F1
#
_entry.id   AF-A0A7K5JD66-F1
#
_cell.length_a   1.000
_cell.length_b   1.000
_cell.length_c   1.000
_cell.angle_alpha   90.00
_cell.angle_beta   90.00
_cell.angle_gamma   90.00
#
_symmetry.space_group_name_H-M   'P 1'
#
loop_
_entity.id
_entity.type
_entity.pdbx_description
1 polymer ?
#
loop_
_entity_poly.entity_id
_entity_poly.type
_entity_poly.pdbx_seq_one_letter_code
_entity_poly.pdbx_strand_id
1 'polypeptide(L)'
;MDSAGKEREAVQLMAEAEKRVKGSHSFLRGLFGGNTRVEEACEMYTRAANMFKIAKNWSAAGNAFCQAAKLHMQLQSKHDSATSFVDAGNAYKKADPQEAINCLNAAIDIYTDMGRFTIAAKHHITIAEIYEAELVDIEKAIAHYEQAADYYKGEDSANKCLLKVAAYAAQLEQYQKAIEIYEQVGTNTMDNPLLKYSAKEYFFKAALCHFIVDELNAKLALEKYEEMFPAFTDSRECKLLKKLLEAHEEQNSEAYTEAVKEFDSISRLDQWLTTMLLRIKKTIQGEGDGDLK
;
A
#
# COMPACT_ATOMS: atom_id res chain seq x y z
N MET A 1 -12.60 -4.23 -34.73
CA MET A 1 -11.12 -4.10 -34.77
C MET A 1 -10.56 -5.50 -34.67
N ASP A 2 -9.74 -5.92 -35.63
CA ASP A 2 -9.17 -7.28 -35.68
C ASP A 2 -8.03 -7.42 -34.66
N SER A 3 -8.36 -7.95 -33.49
CA SER A 3 -7.42 -8.18 -32.38
C SER A 3 -6.29 -9.13 -32.79
N ALA A 4 -6.62 -10.17 -33.56
CA ALA A 4 -5.65 -11.17 -34.00
C ALA A 4 -4.66 -10.60 -35.04
N GLY A 5 -5.13 -9.71 -35.91
CA GLY A 5 -4.27 -8.97 -36.83
C GLY A 5 -3.26 -8.09 -36.09
N LYS A 6 -3.70 -7.40 -35.03
CA LYS A 6 -2.83 -6.54 -34.21
C LYS A 6 -1.80 -7.31 -33.39
N GLU A 7 -2.15 -8.48 -32.86
CA GLU A 7 -1.19 -9.35 -32.19
C GLU A 7 -0.10 -9.87 -33.14
N ARG A 8 -0.47 -10.30 -34.35
CA ARG A 8 0.51 -10.78 -35.34
C ARG A 8 1.48 -9.68 -35.75
N GLU A 9 0.97 -8.48 -35.99
CA GLU A 9 1.80 -7.30 -36.31
C GLU A 9 2.74 -6.96 -35.14
N ALA A 10 2.28 -7.07 -33.89
CA ALA A 10 3.11 -6.85 -32.70
C ALA A 10 4.22 -7.91 -32.54
N VAL A 11 3.92 -9.20 -32.76
CA VAL A 11 4.91 -10.29 -32.73
C VAL A 11 6.00 -10.08 -33.79
N GLN A 12 5.61 -9.64 -34.99
CA GLN A 12 6.57 -9.33 -36.05
C GLN A 12 7.49 -8.17 -35.66
N LEU A 13 6.94 -7.10 -35.09
CA LEU A 13 7.72 -5.97 -34.60
C LEU A 13 8.72 -6.38 -33.51
N MET A 14 8.33 -7.25 -32.58
CA MET A 14 9.26 -7.77 -31.57
C MET A 14 10.40 -8.59 -32.18
N ALA A 15 10.10 -9.45 -33.16
CA ALA A 15 11.11 -10.25 -33.84
C ALA A 15 12.10 -9.39 -34.66
N GLU A 16 11.61 -8.30 -35.26
CA GLU A 16 12.46 -7.33 -35.95
C GLU A 16 13.34 -6.53 -34.97
N ALA A 17 12.77 -6.11 -33.84
CA ALA A 17 13.50 -5.43 -32.77
C ALA A 17 14.65 -6.31 -32.25
N GLU A 18 14.38 -7.59 -31.98
CA GLU A 18 15.38 -8.54 -31.50
C GLU A 18 16.54 -8.73 -32.51
N LYS A 19 16.22 -8.81 -33.80
CA LYS A 19 17.22 -8.88 -34.87
C LYS A 19 18.11 -7.63 -34.91
N ARG A 20 17.54 -6.44 -34.69
CA ARG A 20 18.31 -5.18 -34.64
C ARG A 20 19.25 -5.14 -33.44
N VAL A 21 18.80 -5.59 -32.26
CA VAL A 21 19.63 -5.71 -31.05
C VAL A 21 20.76 -6.72 -31.27
N LYS A 22 20.48 -7.92 -31.80
CA LYS A 22 21.53 -8.91 -32.08
C LYS A 22 22.53 -8.43 -33.14
N GLY A 23 22.05 -7.67 -34.12
CA GLY A 23 22.87 -7.05 -35.16
C GLY A 23 23.74 -5.89 -34.67
N SER A 24 23.57 -5.39 -33.45
CA SER A 24 24.43 -4.36 -32.84
C SER A 24 25.66 -4.96 -32.13
N HIS A 25 25.58 -6.21 -31.66
CA HIS A 25 26.67 -6.94 -30.98
C HIS A 25 27.73 -7.55 -31.93
N SER A 26 27.54 -7.50 -33.25
CA SER A 26 28.48 -8.09 -34.20
C SER A 26 29.78 -7.27 -34.28
N PHE A 27 30.87 -7.89 -33.83
CA PHE A 27 32.24 -7.43 -33.51
C PHE A 27 33.00 -6.55 -34.55
N LEU A 28 32.40 -6.16 -35.68
CA LEU A 28 33.06 -5.42 -36.77
C LEU A 28 32.52 -4.00 -37.03
N ARG A 29 31.85 -3.35 -36.08
CA ARG A 29 31.25 -2.00 -36.29
C ARG A 29 31.34 -1.04 -35.09
N GLY A 30 32.40 -1.17 -34.29
CA GLY A 30 32.49 -0.56 -32.96
C GLY A 30 33.01 0.88 -32.87
N LEU A 31 32.44 1.88 -33.54
CA LEU A 31 32.78 3.27 -33.14
C LEU A 31 31.69 4.37 -33.24
N PHE A 32 30.60 4.25 -34.00
CA PHE A 32 29.68 5.42 -34.15
C PHE A 32 28.18 5.14 -34.38
N GLY A 33 27.66 3.89 -34.24
CA GLY A 33 26.26 3.61 -34.58
C GLY A 33 25.60 2.40 -33.92
N GLY A 34 26.07 1.99 -32.74
CA GLY A 34 25.47 0.92 -31.94
C GLY A 34 24.23 1.37 -31.17
N ASN A 35 24.30 2.54 -30.53
CA ASN A 35 23.23 3.06 -29.66
C ASN A 35 21.95 3.38 -30.45
N THR A 36 22.05 4.00 -31.63
CA THR A 36 20.89 4.32 -32.47
C THR A 36 20.09 3.08 -32.88
N ARG A 37 20.74 1.93 -33.08
CA ARG A 37 20.03 0.67 -33.37
C ARG A 37 19.29 0.10 -32.16
N VAL A 38 19.84 0.32 -30.96
CA VAL A 38 19.22 -0.12 -29.71
C VAL A 38 18.05 0.81 -29.35
N GLU A 39 18.18 2.12 -29.59
CA GLU A 39 17.09 3.10 -29.44
C GLU A 39 15.91 2.78 -30.37
N GLU A 40 16.16 2.53 -31.65
CA GLU A 40 15.12 2.09 -32.59
C GLU A 40 14.44 0.80 -32.12
N ALA A 41 15.21 -0.16 -31.58
CA ALA A 41 14.64 -1.39 -31.04
C ALA A 41 13.75 -1.13 -29.80
N CYS A 42 14.11 -0.19 -28.92
CA CYS A 42 13.25 0.23 -27.81
C CYS A 42 11.90 0.74 -28.32
N GLU A 43 11.90 1.64 -29.31
CA GLU A 43 10.67 2.18 -29.89
C GLU A 43 9.80 1.08 -30.53
N MET A 44 10.44 0.12 -31.20
CA MET A 44 9.74 -1.03 -31.79
C MET A 44 9.09 -1.91 -30.73
N TYR A 45 9.77 -2.21 -29.62
CA TYR A 45 9.19 -2.94 -28.49
C TYR A 45 8.04 -2.18 -27.84
N THR A 46 8.19 -0.87 -27.60
CA THR A 46 7.12 -0.02 -27.05
C THR A 46 5.89 0.02 -27.96
N ARG A 47 6.10 0.10 -29.28
CA ARG A 47 5.01 0.05 -30.26
C ARG A 47 4.31 -1.31 -30.25
N ALA A 48 5.06 -2.41 -30.22
CA ALA A 48 4.51 -3.75 -30.12
C ALA A 48 3.70 -3.92 -28.82
N ALA A 49 4.21 -3.42 -27.70
CA ALA A 49 3.54 -3.47 -26.40
C ALA A 49 2.19 -2.72 -26.42
N ASN A 50 2.13 -1.54 -27.03
CA ASN A 50 0.89 -0.79 -27.21
C ASN A 50 -0.12 -1.52 -28.09
N MET A 51 0.34 -2.25 -29.10
CA MET A 51 -0.53 -3.06 -29.95
C MET A 51 -1.08 -4.28 -29.21
N PHE A 52 -0.27 -4.93 -28.37
CA PHE A 52 -0.75 -5.97 -27.45
C PHE A 52 -1.78 -5.42 -26.44
N LYS A 53 -1.60 -4.19 -25.93
CA LYS A 53 -2.61 -3.53 -25.08
C LYS A 53 -3.95 -3.33 -25.81
N ILE A 54 -3.93 -2.89 -27.07
CA ILE A 54 -5.14 -2.74 -27.89
C ILE A 54 -5.82 -4.10 -28.10
N ALA A 55 -5.03 -5.16 -28.29
CA ALA A 55 -5.52 -6.53 -28.39
C ALA A 55 -5.94 -7.15 -27.04
N LYS A 56 -5.81 -6.41 -25.92
CA LYS A 56 -6.05 -6.89 -24.55
C LYS A 56 -5.17 -8.06 -24.12
N ASN A 57 -4.06 -8.28 -24.82
CA ASN A 57 -3.06 -9.27 -24.45
C ASN A 57 -2.06 -8.65 -23.47
N TRP A 58 -2.50 -8.52 -22.22
CA TRP A 58 -1.77 -7.80 -21.18
C TRP A 58 -0.43 -8.45 -20.82
N SER A 59 -0.35 -9.79 -20.83
CA SER A 59 0.91 -10.52 -20.57
C SER A 59 1.96 -10.27 -21.65
N ALA A 60 1.57 -10.35 -22.93
CA ALA A 60 2.49 -10.05 -24.04
C ALA A 60 2.92 -8.58 -24.06
N ALA A 61 2.00 -7.66 -23.71
CA ALA A 61 2.33 -6.24 -23.56
C ALA A 61 3.37 -5.99 -22.46
N GLY A 62 3.19 -6.59 -21.28
CA GLY A 62 4.14 -6.48 -20.17
C GLY A 62 5.53 -6.98 -20.56
N ASN A 63 5.59 -8.13 -21.24
CA ASN A 63 6.84 -8.71 -21.73
C ASN A 63 7.56 -7.77 -22.70
N ALA A 64 6.83 -7.20 -23.66
CA ALA A 64 7.38 -6.27 -24.63
C ALA A 64 7.92 -4.98 -23.96
N PHE A 65 7.20 -4.41 -22.99
CA PHE A 65 7.71 -3.28 -22.20
C PHE A 65 8.92 -3.63 -21.36
N CYS A 66 8.99 -4.83 -20.79
CA CYS A 66 10.19 -5.29 -20.07
C CYS A 66 11.42 -5.38 -20.97
N GLN A 67 11.25 -5.83 -22.22
CA GLN A 67 12.35 -5.83 -23.19
C GLN A 67 12.79 -4.40 -23.53
N ALA A 68 11.85 -3.49 -23.78
CA ALA A 68 12.15 -2.07 -23.99
C ALA A 68 12.91 -1.47 -22.79
N ALA A 69 12.45 -1.73 -21.56
CA ALA A 69 13.07 -1.25 -20.34
C ALA A 69 14.53 -1.73 -20.19
N LYS A 70 14.79 -3.01 -20.44
CA LYS A 70 16.15 -3.58 -20.40
C LYS A 70 17.09 -2.93 -21.42
N LEU A 71 16.59 -2.61 -22.61
CA LEU A 71 17.38 -1.90 -23.61
C LEU A 71 17.63 -0.43 -23.23
N HIS A 72 16.63 0.27 -22.68
CA HIS A 72 16.84 1.62 -22.14
C HIS A 72 17.90 1.65 -21.03
N MET A 73 17.97 0.59 -20.21
CA MET A 73 19.04 0.44 -19.21
C MET A 73 20.43 0.30 -19.85
N GLN A 74 20.54 -0.48 -20.93
CA GLN A 74 21.81 -0.62 -21.68
C GLN A 74 22.26 0.71 -22.30
N LEU A 75 21.31 1.56 -22.71
CA LEU A 75 21.56 2.90 -23.21
C LEU A 75 21.88 3.93 -22.11
N GLN A 76 21.88 3.51 -20.83
CA GLN A 76 22.01 4.38 -19.66
C GLN A 76 20.89 5.42 -19.50
N SER A 77 19.77 5.25 -20.21
CA SER A 77 18.56 6.07 -20.07
C SER A 77 17.71 5.59 -18.90
N LYS A 78 18.19 5.82 -17.67
CA LYS A 78 17.54 5.36 -16.42
C LYS A 78 16.08 5.79 -16.31
N HIS A 79 15.76 7.05 -16.64
CA HIS A 79 14.40 7.58 -16.55
C HIS A 79 13.41 6.83 -17.48
N ASP A 80 13.82 6.59 -18.72
CA ASP A 80 12.98 5.91 -19.73
C ASP A 80 12.86 4.42 -19.41
N SER A 81 13.92 3.82 -18.87
CA SER A 81 13.89 2.45 -18.36
C SER A 81 12.88 2.31 -17.21
N ALA A 82 12.90 3.20 -16.22
CA ALA A 82 11.97 3.16 -15.10
C ALA A 82 10.52 3.33 -15.56
N THR A 83 10.28 4.29 -16.47
CA THR A 83 8.95 4.51 -17.06
C THR A 83 8.44 3.28 -17.80
N SER A 84 9.31 2.63 -18.59
CA SER A 84 8.97 1.39 -19.31
C SER A 84 8.67 0.23 -18.35
N PHE A 85 9.38 0.11 -17.23
CA PHE A 85 9.06 -0.88 -16.19
C PHE A 85 7.73 -0.59 -15.49
N VAL A 86 7.38 0.68 -15.27
CA VAL A 86 6.06 1.05 -14.74
C VAL A 86 4.95 0.70 -15.73
N ASP A 87 5.15 0.96 -17.03
CA ASP A 87 4.19 0.56 -18.07
C ASP A 87 4.03 -0.96 -18.17
N ALA A 88 5.13 -1.71 -18.01
CA ALA A 88 5.09 -3.16 -17.88
C ALA A 88 4.27 -3.60 -16.66
N GLY A 89 4.54 -3.01 -15.49
CA GLY A 89 3.80 -3.29 -14.25
C GLY A 89 2.31 -3.01 -14.38
N ASN A 90 1.93 -1.90 -15.03
CA ASN A 90 0.54 -1.55 -15.31
C ASN A 90 -0.16 -2.56 -16.25
N ALA A 91 0.58 -3.11 -17.22
CA ALA A 91 0.06 -4.18 -18.08
C ALA A 91 -0.11 -5.48 -17.28
N TYR A 92 0.92 -5.89 -16.54
CA TYR A 92 0.88 -7.12 -15.73
C TYR A 92 -0.13 -7.05 -14.59
N LYS A 93 -0.45 -5.89 -14.02
CA LYS A 93 -1.49 -5.78 -12.98
C LYS A 93 -2.84 -6.39 -13.41
N LYS A 94 -3.10 -6.49 -14.72
CA LYS A 94 -4.33 -7.10 -15.29
C LYS A 94 -4.17 -8.56 -15.74
N ALA A 95 -2.96 -9.13 -15.69
CA ALA A 95 -2.65 -10.47 -16.17
C ALA A 95 -1.98 -11.33 -15.10
N ASP A 96 -0.93 -10.81 -14.48
CA ASP A 96 -0.09 -11.50 -13.50
C ASP A 96 0.36 -10.50 -12.41
N PRO A 97 -0.24 -10.53 -11.22
CA PRO A 97 0.12 -9.67 -10.10
C PRO A 97 1.58 -9.81 -9.65
N GLN A 98 2.19 -11.01 -9.76
CA GLN A 98 3.57 -11.24 -9.32
C GLN A 98 4.56 -10.56 -10.27
N GLU A 99 4.36 -10.72 -11.58
CA GLU A 99 5.19 -10.03 -12.57
C GLU A 99 5.01 -8.51 -12.52
N ALA A 100 3.82 -8.03 -12.16
CA ALA A 100 3.58 -6.61 -11.92
C ALA A 100 4.47 -6.07 -10.79
N ILE A 101 4.56 -6.81 -9.68
CA ILE A 101 5.40 -6.45 -8.53
C ILE A 101 6.88 -6.48 -8.91
N ASN A 102 7.33 -7.50 -9.64
CA ASN A 102 8.71 -7.60 -10.12
C ASN A 102 9.09 -6.38 -10.98
N CYS A 103 8.22 -5.98 -11.91
CA CYS A 103 8.43 -4.80 -12.74
C CYS A 103 8.46 -3.50 -11.93
N LEU A 104 7.54 -3.34 -10.98
CA LEU A 104 7.47 -2.15 -10.14
C LEU A 104 8.66 -2.05 -9.19
N ASN A 105 9.15 -3.17 -8.63
CA ASN A 105 10.38 -3.20 -7.84
C ASN A 105 11.59 -2.76 -8.67
N ALA A 106 11.72 -3.25 -9.90
CA ALA A 106 12.79 -2.78 -10.79
C ALA A 106 12.70 -1.27 -11.08
N ALA A 107 11.48 -0.72 -11.25
CA ALA A 107 11.29 0.73 -11.39
C ALA A 107 11.67 1.50 -10.12
N ILE A 108 11.29 0.98 -8.94
CA ILE A 108 11.62 1.56 -7.64
C ILE A 108 13.13 1.66 -7.45
N ASP A 109 13.87 0.59 -7.73
CA ASP A 109 15.33 0.57 -7.59
C ASP A 109 15.97 1.69 -8.43
N ILE A 110 15.50 1.86 -9.68
CA ILE A 110 15.98 2.90 -10.58
C ILE A 110 15.61 4.31 -10.05
N TYR A 111 14.37 4.52 -9.60
CA TYR A 111 13.96 5.82 -9.07
C TYR A 111 14.69 6.17 -7.77
N THR A 112 14.99 5.18 -6.94
CA THR A 112 15.76 5.31 -5.70
C THR A 112 17.21 5.71 -6.03
N ASP A 113 17.85 5.03 -6.98
CA ASP A 113 19.16 5.38 -7.52
C ASP A 113 19.22 6.81 -8.08
N MET A 114 18.10 7.29 -8.65
CA MET A 114 17.98 8.64 -9.20
C MET A 114 17.63 9.71 -8.13
N GLY A 115 17.48 9.32 -6.86
CA GLY A 115 17.07 10.19 -5.76
C GLY A 115 15.61 10.68 -5.86
N ARG A 116 14.76 9.98 -6.63
CA ARG A 116 13.33 10.29 -6.81
C ARG A 116 12.44 9.53 -5.82
N PHE A 117 12.70 9.72 -4.53
CA PHE A 117 12.04 8.98 -3.45
C PHE A 117 10.50 9.14 -3.43
N THR A 118 9.98 10.34 -3.73
CA THR A 118 8.54 10.58 -3.84
C THR A 118 7.87 9.69 -4.91
N ILE A 119 8.56 9.44 -6.04
CA ILE A 119 8.03 8.58 -7.10
C ILE A 119 8.15 7.11 -6.69
N ALA A 120 9.30 6.72 -6.14
CA ALA A 120 9.50 5.37 -5.60
C ALA A 120 8.42 5.02 -4.55
N ALA A 121 8.09 5.95 -3.64
CA ALA A 121 7.06 5.77 -2.64
C ALA A 121 5.66 5.53 -3.23
N LYS A 122 5.29 6.21 -4.33
CA LYS A 122 4.03 5.93 -5.05
C LYS A 122 3.98 4.51 -5.57
N HIS A 123 5.10 4.00 -6.09
CA HIS A 123 5.17 2.64 -6.58
C HIS A 123 5.18 1.62 -5.44
N HIS A 124 5.80 1.91 -4.28
CA HIS A 124 5.65 1.09 -3.07
C HIS A 124 4.18 0.97 -2.63
N ILE A 125 3.43 2.08 -2.60
CA ILE A 125 1.99 2.06 -2.32
C ILE A 125 1.26 1.18 -3.34
N THR A 126 1.57 1.33 -4.63
CA THR A 126 0.93 0.52 -5.69
C THR A 126 1.20 -0.97 -5.52
N ILE A 127 2.41 -1.36 -5.12
CA ILE A 127 2.76 -2.75 -4.81
C ILE A 127 1.99 -3.24 -3.59
N ALA A 128 1.90 -2.43 -2.54
CA ALA A 128 1.15 -2.77 -1.33
C ALA A 128 -0.34 -2.98 -1.62
N GLU A 129 -0.95 -2.15 -2.48
CA GLU A 129 -2.33 -2.34 -2.96
C GLU A 129 -2.52 -3.65 -3.75
N ILE A 130 -1.51 -4.08 -4.53
CA ILE A 130 -1.56 -5.37 -5.24
C ILE A 130 -1.51 -6.53 -4.24
N TYR A 131 -0.64 -6.43 -3.23
CA TYR A 131 -0.58 -7.42 -2.14
C TYR A 131 -1.88 -7.48 -1.32
N GLU A 132 -2.52 -6.34 -1.09
CA GLU A 132 -3.81 -6.24 -0.39
C GLU A 132 -4.95 -6.86 -1.20
N ALA A 133 -5.09 -6.50 -2.48
CA ALA A 133 -6.27 -6.83 -3.28
C ALA A 133 -6.18 -8.18 -4.01
N GLU A 134 -5.03 -8.53 -4.56
CA GLU A 134 -4.89 -9.66 -5.49
C GLU A 134 -4.24 -10.88 -4.84
N LEU A 135 -3.23 -10.66 -4.00
CA LEU A 135 -2.42 -11.73 -3.40
C LEU A 135 -2.79 -12.04 -1.94
N VAL A 136 -3.52 -11.13 -1.29
CA VAL A 136 -3.94 -11.21 0.12
C VAL A 136 -2.76 -11.49 1.07
N ASP A 137 -1.59 -10.94 0.76
CA ASP A 137 -0.38 -11.04 1.59
C ASP A 137 -0.21 -9.74 2.38
N ILE A 138 -0.89 -9.69 3.52
CA ILE A 138 -0.99 -8.48 4.35
C ILE A 138 0.38 -8.13 4.97
N GLU A 139 1.20 -9.12 5.30
CA GLU A 139 2.54 -8.88 5.88
C GLU A 139 3.46 -8.17 4.89
N LYS A 140 3.49 -8.60 3.63
CA LYS A 140 4.26 -7.87 2.60
C LYS A 140 3.66 -6.51 2.29
N ALA A 141 2.34 -6.38 2.28
CA ALA A 141 1.69 -5.08 2.10
C ALA A 141 2.13 -4.08 3.17
N ILE A 142 2.16 -4.49 4.45
CA ILE A 142 2.67 -3.69 5.57
C ILE A 142 4.10 -3.23 5.30
N ALA A 143 5.01 -4.14 4.96
CA ALA A 143 6.41 -3.79 4.72
C ALA A 143 6.58 -2.74 3.60
N HIS A 144 5.82 -2.88 2.50
CA HIS A 144 5.86 -1.89 1.42
C HIS A 144 5.22 -0.55 1.81
N TYR A 145 4.14 -0.53 2.60
CA TYR A 145 3.57 0.72 3.11
C TYR A 145 4.49 1.43 4.11
N GLU A 146 5.22 0.69 4.95
CA GLU A 146 6.23 1.25 5.86
C GLU A 146 7.36 1.91 5.07
N GLN A 147 7.89 1.22 4.07
CA GLN A 147 8.95 1.78 3.22
C GLN A 147 8.46 3.01 2.44
N ALA A 148 7.19 3.02 1.99
CA ALA A 148 6.59 4.21 1.40
C ALA A 148 6.49 5.38 2.39
N ALA A 149 6.10 5.10 3.64
CA ALA A 149 6.01 6.11 4.69
C ALA A 149 7.38 6.73 5.00
N ASP A 150 8.43 5.91 5.04
CA ASP A 150 9.81 6.36 5.26
C ASP A 150 10.29 7.30 4.15
N TYR A 151 9.97 7.00 2.89
CA TYR A 151 10.28 7.89 1.77
C TYR A 151 9.47 9.20 1.78
N TYR A 152 8.26 9.18 2.33
CA TYR A 152 7.42 10.37 2.49
C TYR A 152 7.65 11.13 3.80
N LYS A 153 8.64 10.73 4.62
CA LYS A 153 8.81 11.28 5.97
C LYS A 153 8.83 12.81 5.98
N GLY A 154 7.90 13.41 6.73
CA GLY A 154 7.71 14.86 6.82
C GLY A 154 6.67 15.44 5.86
N GLU A 155 6.11 14.64 4.95
CA GLU A 155 4.95 14.99 4.14
C GLU A 155 3.65 14.38 4.71
N ASP A 156 2.51 15.03 4.46
CA ASP A 156 1.18 14.50 4.83
C ASP A 156 0.89 13.12 4.21
N SER A 157 1.56 12.79 3.09
CA SER A 157 1.49 11.49 2.42
C SER A 157 2.01 10.34 3.29
N ALA A 158 2.96 10.59 4.19
CA ALA A 158 3.47 9.58 5.12
C ALA A 158 2.38 9.11 6.08
N ASN A 159 1.60 10.04 6.63
CA ASN A 159 0.51 9.73 7.56
C ASN A 159 -0.51 8.77 6.93
N LYS A 160 -0.84 8.95 5.64
CA LYS A 160 -1.76 8.04 4.94
C LYS A 160 -1.23 6.61 4.84
N CYS A 161 0.07 6.45 4.58
CA CYS A 161 0.72 5.14 4.52
C CYS A 161 0.76 4.50 5.91
N LEU A 162 1.19 5.26 6.93
CA LEU A 162 1.24 4.81 8.32
C LEU A 162 -0.12 4.35 8.85
N LEU A 163 -1.21 5.05 8.51
CA LEU A 163 -2.55 4.62 8.93
C LEU A 163 -2.96 3.29 8.33
N LYS A 164 -2.55 2.98 7.09
CA LYS A 164 -2.73 1.67 6.46
C LYS A 164 -1.90 0.60 7.17
N VAL A 165 -0.62 0.89 7.46
CA VAL A 165 0.25 0.00 8.26
C VAL A 165 -0.40 -0.34 9.59
N ALA A 166 -0.85 0.66 10.34
CA ALA A 166 -1.47 0.47 11.66
C ALA A 166 -2.77 -0.34 11.57
N ALA A 167 -3.61 -0.09 10.56
CA ALA A 167 -4.86 -0.81 10.38
C ALA A 167 -4.64 -2.31 10.12
N TYR A 168 -3.69 -2.66 9.25
CA TYR A 168 -3.35 -4.06 8.97
C TYR A 168 -2.56 -4.71 10.11
N ALA A 169 -1.66 -3.98 10.76
CA ALA A 169 -0.93 -4.48 11.93
C ALA A 169 -1.91 -4.87 13.06
N ALA A 170 -2.96 -4.06 13.30
CA ALA A 170 -4.01 -4.41 14.25
C ALA A 170 -4.81 -5.66 13.83
N GLN A 171 -5.05 -5.86 12.53
CA GLN A 171 -5.72 -7.08 12.03
C GLN A 171 -4.86 -8.32 12.27
N LEU A 172 -3.54 -8.22 12.04
CA LEU A 172 -2.54 -9.26 12.34
C LEU A 172 -2.18 -9.38 13.82
N GLU A 173 -2.93 -8.73 14.72
CA GLU A 173 -2.76 -8.80 16.18
C GLU A 173 -1.43 -8.22 16.70
N GLN A 174 -0.75 -7.45 15.85
CA GLN A 174 0.41 -6.65 16.22
C GLN A 174 -0.05 -5.31 16.84
N TYR A 175 -0.85 -5.39 17.91
CA TYR A 175 -1.48 -4.22 18.52
C TYR A 175 -0.48 -3.18 19.02
N GLN A 176 0.64 -3.62 19.60
CA GLN A 176 1.70 -2.73 20.09
C GLN A 176 2.26 -1.84 18.96
N LYS A 177 2.54 -2.44 17.80
CA LYS A 177 3.00 -1.72 16.62
C LYS A 177 1.94 -0.74 16.10
N ALA A 178 0.67 -1.17 16.07
CA ALA A 178 -0.43 -0.31 15.64
C ALA A 178 -0.62 0.91 16.57
N ILE A 179 -0.50 0.71 17.88
CA ILE A 179 -0.58 1.76 18.91
C ILE A 179 0.47 2.84 18.65
N GLU A 180 1.74 2.43 18.55
CA GLU A 180 2.85 3.37 18.36
C GLU A 180 2.65 4.24 17.11
N ILE A 181 2.19 3.63 16.01
CA ILE A 181 1.92 4.33 14.77
C ILE A 181 0.72 5.27 14.91
N TYR A 182 -0.39 4.84 15.53
CA TYR A 182 -1.56 5.71 15.72
C TYR A 182 -1.27 6.88 16.65
N GLU A 183 -0.50 6.69 17.73
CA GLU A 183 -0.07 7.78 18.61
C GLU A 183 0.85 8.76 17.87
N GLN A 184 1.78 8.24 17.06
CA GLN A 184 2.69 9.08 16.26
C GLN A 184 1.91 9.93 15.25
N VAL A 185 1.02 9.31 14.47
CA VAL A 185 0.19 10.03 13.48
C VAL A 185 -0.80 10.98 14.18
N GLY A 186 -1.39 10.57 15.31
CA GLY A 186 -2.23 11.40 16.15
C GLY A 186 -1.51 12.68 16.58
N THR A 187 -0.31 12.53 17.16
CA THR A 187 0.51 13.66 17.61
C THR A 187 0.89 14.60 16.47
N ASN A 188 1.37 14.05 15.35
CA ASN A 188 1.73 14.85 14.17
C ASN A 188 0.54 15.61 13.57
N THR A 189 -0.68 15.07 13.66
CA THR A 189 -1.90 15.70 13.12
C THR A 189 -2.52 16.72 14.05
N MET A 190 -2.21 16.69 15.36
CA MET A 190 -2.60 17.75 16.28
C MET A 190 -1.91 19.08 15.98
N ASP A 191 -0.66 19.04 15.53
CA ASP A 191 0.13 20.22 15.15
C ASP A 191 -0.43 20.92 13.90
N ASN A 192 -1.21 20.22 13.07
CA ASN A 192 -1.83 20.75 11.87
C ASN A 192 -3.30 21.16 12.12
N PRO A 193 -3.64 22.47 12.12
CA PRO A 193 -5.00 22.95 12.38
C PRO A 193 -6.08 22.37 11.45
N LEU A 194 -5.70 21.93 10.24
CA LEU A 194 -6.63 21.35 9.26
C LEU A 194 -6.97 19.88 9.57
N LEU A 195 -6.01 19.14 10.15
CA LEU A 195 -6.14 17.71 10.45
C LEU A 195 -6.52 17.43 11.91
N LYS A 196 -6.57 18.48 12.74
CA LYS A 196 -6.91 18.43 14.16
C LYS A 196 -8.20 17.65 14.47
N TYR A 197 -9.19 17.70 13.59
CA TYR A 197 -10.45 16.95 13.79
C TYR A 197 -10.29 15.44 13.57
N SER A 198 -9.35 15.02 12.72
CA SER A 198 -9.06 13.62 12.40
C SER A 198 -8.20 12.95 13.49
N ALA A 199 -7.44 13.73 14.26
CA ALA A 199 -6.63 13.21 15.38
C ALA A 199 -7.45 12.40 16.40
N LYS A 200 -8.71 12.80 16.64
CA LYS A 200 -9.64 12.08 17.53
C LYS A 200 -9.86 10.63 17.10
N GLU A 201 -9.96 10.39 15.80
CA GLU A 201 -10.14 9.04 15.27
C GLU A 201 -8.89 8.19 15.52
N TYR A 202 -7.69 8.76 15.38
CA TYR A 202 -6.44 8.03 15.59
C TYR A 202 -6.23 7.67 17.06
N PHE A 203 -6.48 8.59 17.98
CA PHE A 203 -6.44 8.29 19.42
C PHE A 203 -7.49 7.27 19.84
N PHE A 204 -8.68 7.32 19.25
CA PHE A 204 -9.70 6.30 19.46
C PHE A 204 -9.23 4.91 19.01
N LYS A 205 -8.63 4.80 17.82
CA LYS A 205 -8.08 3.53 17.30
C LYS A 205 -6.91 3.04 18.16
N ALA A 206 -6.03 3.93 18.63
CA ALA A 206 -4.94 3.59 19.54
C ALA A 206 -5.47 3.07 20.89
N ALA A 207 -6.47 3.74 21.48
CA ALA A 207 -7.08 3.32 22.73
C ALA A 207 -7.77 1.96 22.63
N LEU A 208 -8.47 1.67 21.52
CA LEU A 208 -9.04 0.34 21.28
C LEU A 208 -7.96 -0.74 21.19
N CYS A 209 -6.83 -0.45 20.53
CA CYS A 209 -5.71 -1.38 20.48
C CYS A 209 -5.09 -1.60 21.88
N HIS A 210 -4.93 -0.54 22.69
CA HIS A 210 -4.50 -0.67 24.08
C HIS A 210 -5.45 -1.56 24.87
N PHE A 211 -6.77 -1.39 24.68
CA PHE A 211 -7.78 -2.14 25.41
C PHE A 211 -7.75 -3.63 25.11
N ILE A 212 -7.45 -4.01 23.87
CA ILE A 212 -7.26 -5.44 23.52
C ILE A 212 -6.04 -6.03 24.24
N VAL A 213 -4.99 -5.23 24.46
CA VAL A 213 -3.77 -5.69 25.14
C VAL A 213 -3.96 -5.74 26.65
N ASP A 214 -4.42 -4.63 27.25
CA ASP A 214 -4.63 -4.48 28.68
C ASP A 214 -5.57 -3.30 28.96
N GLU A 215 -6.59 -3.55 29.78
CA GLU A 215 -7.54 -2.55 30.27
C GLU A 215 -6.86 -1.39 30.99
N LEU A 216 -5.85 -1.67 31.81
CA LEU A 216 -5.15 -0.63 32.58
C LEU A 216 -4.41 0.33 31.64
N ASN A 217 -3.77 -0.21 30.60
CA ASN A 217 -3.10 0.60 29.58
C ASN A 217 -4.09 1.47 28.80
N ALA A 218 -5.30 0.96 28.53
CA ALA A 218 -6.33 1.76 27.87
C ALA A 218 -6.80 2.95 28.73
N LYS A 219 -6.95 2.77 30.05
CA LYS A 219 -7.28 3.87 30.98
C LYS A 219 -6.19 4.94 31.01
N LEU A 220 -4.93 4.51 31.18
CA LEU A 220 -3.78 5.41 31.21
C LEU A 220 -3.63 6.17 29.88
N ALA A 221 -3.81 5.48 28.75
CA ALA A 221 -3.79 6.10 27.44
C ALA A 221 -4.94 7.11 27.27
N LEU A 222 -6.14 6.78 27.75
CA LEU A 222 -7.28 7.68 27.70
C LEU A 222 -7.03 8.97 28.49
N GLU A 223 -6.55 8.87 29.74
CA GLU A 223 -6.19 10.04 30.56
C GLU A 223 -5.14 10.91 29.85
N LYS A 224 -4.08 10.30 29.32
CA LYS A 224 -3.04 10.99 28.53
C LYS A 224 -3.64 11.71 27.32
N TYR A 225 -4.54 11.08 26.57
CA TYR A 225 -5.17 11.69 25.39
C TYR A 225 -6.11 12.84 25.76
N GLU A 226 -6.79 12.77 26.90
CA GLU A 226 -7.63 13.86 27.41
C GLU A 226 -6.79 15.07 27.83
N GLU A 227 -5.65 14.84 28.49
CA GLU A 227 -4.70 15.90 28.86
C GLU A 227 -4.05 16.55 27.64
N MET A 228 -3.63 15.75 26.65
CA MET A 228 -2.99 16.22 25.44
C MET A 228 -3.98 16.95 24.50
N PHE A 229 -5.22 16.48 24.44
CA PHE A 229 -6.22 17.00 23.51
C PHE A 229 -7.60 17.18 24.17
N PRO A 230 -7.88 18.34 24.78
CA PRO A 230 -9.16 18.59 25.46
C PRO A 230 -10.40 18.43 24.57
N ALA A 231 -10.26 18.62 23.25
CA ALA A 231 -11.35 18.39 22.31
C ALA A 231 -11.67 16.89 22.08
N PHE A 232 -10.83 15.97 22.57
CA PHE A 232 -11.10 14.52 22.58
C PHE A 232 -12.08 14.19 23.71
N THR A 233 -11.98 14.86 24.86
CA THR A 233 -12.84 14.62 26.03
C THR A 233 -14.32 14.77 25.69
N ASP A 234 -14.68 15.80 24.90
CA ASP A 234 -16.06 16.03 24.49
C ASP A 234 -16.54 15.15 23.32
N SER A 235 -15.59 14.43 22.68
CA SER A 235 -15.85 13.59 21.52
C SER A 235 -16.73 12.39 21.86
N ARG A 236 -17.41 11.85 20.85
CA ARG A 236 -18.28 10.68 21.03
C ARG A 236 -17.43 9.43 21.25
N GLU A 237 -16.26 9.41 20.64
CA GLU A 237 -15.25 8.38 20.67
C GLU A 237 -14.71 8.19 22.10
N CYS A 238 -14.34 9.29 22.79
CA CYS A 238 -13.92 9.23 24.18
C CYS A 238 -15.07 8.78 25.11
N LYS A 239 -16.27 9.34 24.93
CA LYS A 239 -17.46 8.94 25.71
C LYS A 239 -17.79 7.45 25.55
N LEU A 240 -17.65 6.91 24.34
CA LEU A 240 -17.79 5.49 24.10
C LEU A 240 -16.70 4.71 24.85
N LEU A 241 -15.42 5.06 24.70
CA LEU A 241 -14.32 4.36 25.40
C LEU A 241 -14.55 4.28 26.91
N LYS A 242 -14.96 5.38 27.55
CA LYS A 242 -15.28 5.38 29.00
C LYS A 242 -16.37 4.38 29.34
N LYS A 243 -17.49 4.39 28.60
CA LYS A 243 -18.58 3.41 28.79
C LYS A 243 -18.11 1.97 28.56
N LEU A 244 -17.25 1.73 27.56
CA LEU A 244 -16.74 0.38 27.27
C LEU A 244 -15.79 -0.11 28.36
N LEU A 245 -14.94 0.77 28.91
CA LEU A 245 -14.06 0.46 30.04
C LEU A 245 -14.87 0.15 31.31
N GLU A 246 -15.86 0.98 31.65
CA GLU A 246 -16.78 0.74 32.78
C GLU A 246 -17.50 -0.62 32.63
N ALA A 247 -18.05 -0.91 31.45
CA ALA A 247 -18.72 -2.18 31.18
C ALA A 247 -17.77 -3.39 31.27
N HIS A 248 -16.49 -3.22 30.91
CA HIS A 248 -15.48 -4.27 31.02
C HIS A 248 -15.04 -4.50 32.48
N GLU A 249 -14.87 -3.43 33.27
CA GLU A 249 -14.62 -3.51 34.71
C GLU A 249 -15.73 -4.26 35.45
N GLU A 250 -16.98 -3.98 35.10
CA GLU A 250 -18.15 -4.62 35.68
C GLU A 250 -18.44 -6.02 35.10
N GLN A 251 -17.64 -6.47 34.12
CA GLN A 251 -17.85 -7.72 33.37
C GLN A 251 -19.26 -7.82 32.75
N ASN A 252 -19.82 -6.68 32.34
CA ASN A 252 -21.18 -6.53 31.86
C ASN A 252 -21.25 -6.49 30.33
N SER A 253 -21.38 -7.66 29.71
CA SER A 253 -21.44 -7.78 28.25
C SER A 253 -22.69 -7.15 27.60
N GLU A 254 -23.79 -7.01 28.36
CA GLU A 254 -25.02 -6.36 27.89
C GLU A 254 -24.82 -4.85 27.77
N ALA A 255 -24.30 -4.23 28.84
CA ALA A 255 -23.96 -2.80 28.85
C ALA A 255 -22.95 -2.44 27.76
N TYR A 256 -21.94 -3.29 27.53
CA TYR A 256 -21.00 -3.13 26.42
C TYR A 256 -21.72 -3.12 25.06
N THR A 257 -22.62 -4.08 24.84
CA THR A 257 -23.34 -4.20 23.57
C THR A 257 -24.32 -3.04 23.35
N GLU A 258 -24.96 -2.56 24.41
CA GLU A 258 -25.83 -1.38 24.37
C GLU A 258 -25.04 -0.12 24.02
N ALA A 259 -23.90 0.12 24.67
CA ALA A 259 -23.04 1.27 24.38
C ALA A 259 -22.56 1.29 22.92
N VAL A 260 -22.16 0.14 22.37
CA VAL A 260 -21.77 0.00 20.96
C VAL A 260 -22.96 0.27 20.03
N LYS A 261 -24.16 -0.21 20.37
CA LYS A 261 -25.38 -0.01 19.58
C LYS A 261 -25.82 1.47 19.56
N GLU A 262 -25.76 2.14 20.71
CA GLU A 262 -26.00 3.58 20.80
C GLU A 262 -25.04 4.34 19.89
N PHE A 263 -23.75 3.99 19.93
CA PHE A 263 -22.75 4.62 19.09
C PHE A 263 -23.01 4.37 17.59
N ASP A 264 -23.28 3.14 17.16
CA ASP A 264 -23.54 2.81 15.75
C ASP A 264 -24.76 3.55 15.18
N SER A 265 -25.77 3.82 16.01
CA SER A 265 -26.97 4.55 15.61
C SER A 265 -26.68 6.01 15.21
N ILE A 266 -25.61 6.59 15.77
CA ILE A 266 -25.22 7.99 15.56
C ILE A 266 -24.02 8.08 14.60
N SER A 267 -23.08 7.16 14.74
CA SER A 267 -21.81 7.11 13.99
C SER A 267 -21.61 5.68 13.51
N ARG A 268 -21.87 5.43 12.22
CA ARG A 268 -21.80 4.09 11.64
C ARG A 268 -20.42 3.47 11.85
N LEU A 269 -20.41 2.24 12.36
CA LEU A 269 -19.19 1.46 12.53
C LEU A 269 -18.68 0.96 11.18
N ASP A 270 -17.39 1.14 10.94
CA ASP A 270 -16.73 0.51 9.80
C ASP A 270 -16.35 -0.96 10.14
N GLN A 271 -15.85 -1.68 9.14
CA GLN A 271 -15.45 -3.08 9.30
C GLN A 271 -14.33 -3.24 10.34
N TRP A 272 -13.41 -2.28 10.40
CA TRP A 272 -12.26 -2.32 11.31
C TRP A 272 -12.71 -2.17 12.77
N LEU A 273 -13.51 -1.16 13.08
CA LEU A 273 -14.08 -0.91 14.40
C LEU A 273 -14.94 -2.08 14.86
N THR A 274 -15.78 -2.59 13.97
CA THR A 274 -16.59 -3.78 14.26
C THR A 274 -15.71 -4.96 14.69
N THR A 275 -14.62 -5.22 13.96
CA THR A 275 -13.69 -6.31 14.28
C THR A 275 -13.01 -6.10 15.64
N MET A 276 -12.49 -4.89 15.91
CA MET A 276 -11.82 -4.59 17.17
C MET A 276 -12.78 -4.65 18.37
N LEU A 277 -13.97 -4.07 18.25
CA LEU A 277 -14.97 -4.08 19.31
C LEU A 277 -15.49 -5.49 19.62
N LEU A 278 -15.59 -6.36 18.61
CA LEU A 278 -15.92 -7.77 18.81
C LEU A 278 -14.79 -8.52 19.52
N ARG A 279 -13.53 -8.23 19.20
CA ARG A 279 -12.37 -8.82 19.90
C ARG A 279 -12.37 -8.44 21.38
N ILE A 280 -12.61 -7.17 21.72
CA ILE A 280 -12.75 -6.72 23.12
C ILE A 280 -13.97 -7.36 23.79
N LYS A 281 -15.11 -7.48 23.10
CA LYS A 281 -16.29 -8.14 23.69
C LYS A 281 -16.00 -9.60 24.10
N LYS A 282 -15.19 -10.32 23.31
CA LYS A 282 -14.82 -11.71 23.62
C LYS A 282 -13.98 -11.82 24.91
N THR A 283 -13.17 -10.81 25.23
CA THR A 283 -12.39 -10.83 26.49
C THR A 283 -13.28 -10.73 27.73
N ILE A 284 -14.39 -9.98 27.66
CA ILE A 284 -15.40 -9.88 28.73
C ILE A 284 -16.14 -11.20 28.95
N GLN A 285 -16.39 -11.96 27.88
CA GLN A 285 -17.17 -13.20 27.94
C GLN A 285 -16.35 -14.40 28.41
N GLY A 286 -15.03 -14.24 28.65
CA GLY A 286 -14.15 -15.31 29.10
C GLY A 286 -13.89 -16.41 28.04
N GLU A 287 -14.32 -16.21 26.79
CA GLU A 287 -14.00 -17.09 25.67
C GLU A 287 -12.57 -16.81 25.19
N GLY A 288 -11.59 -17.27 25.96
CA GLY A 288 -10.21 -17.35 25.52
C GLY A 288 -10.07 -18.37 24.39
N ASP A 289 -9.70 -17.90 23.20
CA ASP A 289 -8.88 -18.58 22.18
C ASP A 289 -8.98 -20.12 22.05
N GLY A 290 -10.21 -20.64 22.05
CA GLY A 290 -10.47 -22.08 22.06
C GLY A 290 -10.94 -22.69 20.74
N ASP A 291 -11.61 -21.93 19.85
CA ASP A 291 -12.46 -22.55 18.83
C ASP A 291 -12.44 -21.89 17.44
N LEU A 292 -11.25 -21.60 16.90
CA LEU A 292 -11.08 -21.48 15.44
C LEU A 292 -9.72 -22.06 15.01
N LYS A 293 -9.66 -23.40 14.92
CA LYS A 293 -8.70 -24.11 14.06
C LYS A 293 -9.25 -24.27 12.65
#